data_AF-A0A2R6E8J8-F1
#
_entry.id   AF-A0A2R6E8J8-F1
#
_cell.length_a   1.000
_cell.length_b   1.000
_cell.length_c   1.000
_cell.angle_alpha   90.00
_cell.angle_beta   90.00
_cell.angle_gamma   90.00
#
_symmetry.space_group_name_H-M   'P 1'
#
loop_
_entity.id
_entity.type
_entity.pdbx_description
1 polymer ?
#
loop_
_entity_poly.entity_id
_entity_poly.type
_entity_poly.pdbx_seq_one_letter_code
_entity_poly.pdbx_strand_id
1 'polypeptide(L)' 'MNRSDREAAKRRAGESAAATVADGARVGLGSGSTAAHAIRALGREVDDGLEVRGVPTSFQAREVAVDAGIELTTLDETDG' A
#
# COMPACT_ATOMS: atom_id res chain seq x y z
N MET A 1 -24.85 7.58 -5.40
CA MET A 1 -23.80 6.56 -5.20
C MET A 1 -24.05 5.86 -3.87
N ASN A 2 -24.27 4.55 -3.88
CA ASN A 2 -24.54 3.79 -2.65
C ASN A 2 -23.22 3.43 -1.92
N ARG A 3 -23.29 2.73 -0.78
CA ARG A 3 -22.10 2.37 0.00
C ARG A 3 -21.19 1.39 -0.76
N SER A 4 -21.76 0.42 -1.47
CA SER A 4 -21.02 -0.58 -2.25
C SER A 4 -20.26 0.06 -3.42
N ASP A 5 -20.90 0.99 -4.13
CA ASP A 5 -20.27 1.73 -5.25
C ASP A 5 -19.03 2.50 -4.77
N ARG A 6 -19.10 3.13 -3.59
CA ARG A 6 -17.98 3.87 -3.00
C ARG A 6 -16.83 2.93 -2.65
N GLU A 7 -17.11 1.80 -2.01
CA GLU A 7 -16.06 0.82 -1.68
C GLU A 7 -15.43 0.22 -2.94
N ALA A 8 -16.21 -0.06 -3.99
CA ALA A 8 -15.68 -0.47 -5.28
C ALA A 8 -14.80 0.61 -5.93
N ALA A 9 -15.19 1.88 -5.84
CA ALA A 9 -14.39 3.00 -6.34
C ALA A 9 -13.06 3.13 -5.58
N LYS A 10 -13.09 3.01 -4.25
CA LYS A 10 -11.88 3.02 -3.41
C LYS A 10 -10.94 1.86 -3.75
N ARG A 11 -11.49 0.66 -3.95
CA ARG A 11 -10.71 -0.51 -4.33
C ARG A 11 -10.00 -0.29 -5.66
N ARG A 12 -10.73 0.13 -6.71
CA ARG A 12 -10.14 0.42 -8.03
C ARG A 12 -9.07 1.51 -7.97
N ALA A 13 -9.30 2.56 -7.18
CA ALA A 13 -8.32 3.62 -6.99
C ALA A 13 -7.04 3.08 -6.31
N GLY A 14 -7.19 2.23 -5.29
CA GLY A 14 -6.06 1.61 -4.61
C GLY A 14 -5.27 0.64 -5.51
N GLU A 15 -5.97 -0.21 -6.25
CA GLU A 15 -5.35 -1.13 -7.23
C GLU A 15 -4.60 -0.37 -8.32
N SER A 16 -5.21 0.68 -8.87
CA SER A 16 -4.56 1.53 -9.87
C SER A 16 -3.31 2.23 -9.31
N ALA A 17 -3.31 2.63 -8.04
CA ALA A 17 -2.15 3.26 -7.42
C ALA A 17 -1.00 2.26 -7.24
N ALA A 18 -1.31 1.05 -6.76
CA ALA A 18 -0.31 -0.02 -6.58
C ALA A 18 0.38 -0.40 -7.89
N ALA A 19 -0.37 -0.47 -9.00
CA ALA A 19 0.16 -0.80 -10.32
C ALA A 19 1.17 0.23 -10.90
N THR A 20 1.33 1.40 -10.25
CA THR A 20 2.32 2.41 -10.66
C THR A 20 3.66 2.27 -9.94
N VAL A 21 3.74 1.39 -8.93
CA VAL A 21 4.95 1.19 -8.14
C VAL A 21 5.96 0.39 -8.95
N ALA A 22 7.19 0.89 -9.00
CA ALA A 22 8.30 0.20 -9.65
C ALA A 22 9.02 -0.73 -8.68
N ASP A 23 9.67 -1.74 -9.23
CA ASP A 23 10.57 -2.63 -8.48
C ASP A 23 11.72 -1.84 -7.82
N GLY A 24 12.08 -2.22 -6.60
CA GLY A 24 13.04 -1.54 -5.74
C GLY A 24 12.55 -0.23 -5.11
N ALA A 25 11.29 0.16 -5.32
CA ALA A 25 10.80 1.45 -4.84
C ALA A 25 10.62 1.52 -3.31
N ARG A 26 10.79 2.75 -2.78
CA ARG A 26 10.32 3.11 -1.44
C ARG A 26 8.99 3.83 -1.55
N VAL A 27 7.99 3.34 -0.84
CA VAL A 27 6.60 3.78 -1.00
C VAL A 27 6.06 4.32 0.32
N GLY A 28 5.61 5.58 0.32
CA GLY A 28 4.84 6.11 1.44
C GLY A 28 3.47 5.44 1.52
N LEU A 29 3.16 4.81 2.66
CA LEU A 29 1.89 4.11 2.87
C LEU A 29 0.92 5.02 3.63
N GLY A 30 -0.02 5.59 2.87
CA GLY A 30 -1.08 6.46 3.37
C GLY A 30 -2.07 5.74 4.31
N SER A 31 -3.01 6.51 4.85
CA SER A 31 -4.01 6.02 5.82
C SER A 31 -5.44 6.04 5.28
N GLY A 32 -6.31 5.19 5.83
CA GLY A 32 -7.74 5.11 5.50
C GLY A 32 -8.10 4.01 4.51
N SER A 33 -9.42 3.78 4.34
CA SER A 33 -9.95 2.64 3.59
C SER A 33 -9.46 2.50 2.14
N THR A 34 -9.22 3.61 1.43
CA THR A 34 -8.67 3.58 0.07
C THR A 34 -7.20 3.15 0.06
N ALA A 35 -6.39 3.71 0.96
CA ALA A 35 -4.98 3.34 1.09
C ALA A 35 -4.84 1.87 1.51
N ALA A 36 -5.72 1.37 2.38
CA ALA A 36 -5.73 -0.05 2.73
C ALA A 36 -5.98 -0.97 1.53
N HIS A 37 -6.74 -0.53 0.51
CA HIS A 37 -6.84 -1.28 -0.75
C HIS A 37 -5.56 -1.23 -1.57
N ALA A 38 -4.88 -0.08 -1.60
CA ALA A 38 -3.58 0.05 -2.27
C ALA A 38 -2.51 -0.82 -1.63
N ILE A 39 -2.40 -0.82 -0.30
CA ILE A 39 -1.43 -1.63 0.45
C ILE A 39 -1.67 -3.12 0.21
N ARG A 40 -2.94 -3.58 0.27
CA ARG A 40 -3.27 -4.99 -0.04
C ARG A 40 -3.03 -5.36 -1.51
N ALA A 41 -3.15 -4.40 -2.43
CA ALA A 41 -2.83 -4.64 -3.82
C ALA A 41 -1.32 -4.74 -4.02
N LEU A 42 -0.56 -3.84 -3.41
CA LEU A 42 0.89 -3.86 -3.41
C LEU A 42 1.44 -5.17 -2.79
N GLY A 43 0.84 -5.66 -1.71
CA GLY A 43 1.20 -6.95 -1.13
C GLY A 43 1.05 -8.14 -2.07
N ARG A 44 0.05 -8.13 -2.97
CA ARG A 44 -0.06 -9.18 -4.00
C ARG A 44 1.08 -9.10 -5.01
N GLU A 45 1.47 -7.90 -5.41
CA GLU A 45 2.63 -7.73 -6.28
C GLU A 45 3.93 -8.18 -5.58
N VAL A 46 4.06 -7.93 -4.26
CA VAL A 46 5.18 -8.43 -3.44
C VAL A 46 5.19 -9.96 -3.40
N ASP A 47 4.03 -10.59 -3.20
CA ASP A 47 3.89 -12.05 -3.29
C ASP A 47 4.30 -12.59 -4.66
N ASP A 48 4.07 -11.81 -5.73
CA ASP A 48 4.47 -12.11 -7.11
C ASP A 48 5.94 -11.73 -7.43
N GLY A 49 6.69 -11.22 -6.46
CA GLY A 49 8.13 -10.98 -6.55
C GLY A 49 8.56 -9.51 -6.67
N LEU A 50 7.64 -8.55 -6.51
CA LEU A 50 7.98 -7.13 -6.45
C LEU A 50 8.78 -6.81 -5.18
N GLU A 51 9.94 -6.19 -5.33
CA GLU A 51 10.75 -5.74 -4.20
C GLU A 51 10.41 -4.30 -3.83
N VAL A 52 9.83 -4.04 -2.64
CA VAL A 52 9.52 -2.68 -2.17
C VAL A 52 9.70 -2.53 -0.66
N ARG A 53 9.97 -1.30 -0.24
CA ARG A 53 9.95 -0.91 1.19
C ARG A 53 8.92 0.16 1.48
N GLY A 54 8.06 -0.08 2.45
CA GLY A 54 6.95 0.79 2.83
C GLY A 54 7.26 1.69 4.02
N VAL A 55 6.91 2.97 3.94
CA VAL A 55 6.96 3.93 5.05
C VAL A 55 5.54 4.22 5.54
N PRO A 56 5.06 3.64 6.65
CA PRO A 56 3.69 3.81 7.12
C PRO A 56 3.46 5.17 7.77
N THR A 57 2.31 5.79 7.46
CA THR A 57 1.88 7.07 8.04
C THR A 57 0.98 6.93 9.28
N SER A 58 0.56 5.71 9.61
CA SER A 58 -0.24 5.41 10.81
C SER A 58 -0.05 3.96 11.27
N PHE A 59 -0.48 3.66 12.50
CA PHE A 59 -0.52 2.29 13.01
C PHE A 59 -1.42 1.39 12.17
N GLN A 60 -2.58 1.89 11.73
CA GLN A 60 -3.47 1.08 10.89
C GLN A 60 -2.84 0.77 9.52
N ALA A 61 -2.14 1.74 8.91
CA ALA A 61 -1.43 1.50 7.67
C ALA A 61 -0.30 0.48 7.87
N ARG A 62 0.44 0.58 8.98
CA ARG A 62 1.47 -0.38 9.38
C ARG A 62 0.91 -1.80 9.50
N GLU A 63 -0.19 -1.98 10.22
CA GLU A 63 -0.82 -3.29 10.42
C GLU A 63 -1.21 -3.92 9.08
N VAL A 64 -1.91 -3.17 8.22
CA VAL A 64 -2.31 -3.67 6.90
C VAL A 64 -1.10 -4.03 6.03
N ALA A 65 0.00 -3.29 6.15
CA ALA A 65 1.22 -3.55 5.38
C ALA A 65 1.96 -4.80 5.87
N VAL A 66 2.04 -5.00 7.19
CA VAL A 66 2.59 -6.22 7.79
C VAL A 66 1.77 -7.45 7.36
N ASP A 67 0.43 -7.35 7.44
CA ASP A 67 -0.47 -8.43 7.01
C ASP A 67 -0.35 -8.74 5.52
N ALA A 68 0.06 -7.75 4.72
CA ALA A 68 0.25 -7.84 3.28
C ALA A 68 1.68 -8.24 2.88
N GLY A 69 2.57 -8.58 3.83
CA GLY A 69 3.93 -9.04 3.54
C GLY A 69 4.91 -7.96 3.09
N ILE A 70 4.55 -6.66 3.21
CA ILE A 70 5.41 -5.56 2.77
C ILE A 70 6.47 -5.28 3.82
N GLU A 71 7.75 -5.28 3.42
CA GLU A 71 8.85 -4.85 4.28
C GLU A 71 8.71 -3.37 4.64
N LEU A 72 8.88 -3.03 5.91
CA LEU A 72 8.70 -1.67 6.41
C LEU A 72 10.03 -1.00 6.74
N THR A 73 10.07 0.30 6.49
CA THR A 73 11.15 1.21 6.89
C THR A 73 10.57 2.48 7.48
N THR A 74 11.39 3.30 8.12
CA THR A 74 10.99 4.64 8.58
C THR A 74 11.46 5.73 7.64
N LEU A 75 10.87 6.92 7.76
CA LEU A 75 11.28 8.08 6.97
C LEU A 75 12.76 8.44 7.22
N ASP A 76 13.25 8.28 8.45
CA ASP A 76 14.63 8.58 8.85
C ASP A 76 15.64 7.55 8.32
N GLU A 77 15.22 6.29 8.12
CA GLU A 77 16.05 5.21 7.56
C GLU A 77 16.02 5.19 6.02
N THR A 78 15.22 6.05 5.40
CA THR A 78 15.11 6.11 3.96
C THR A 78 16.15 7.08 3.39
N ASP A 79 17.25 6.58 2.82
CA ASP A 79 18.21 7.43 2.09
C ASP A 79 17.54 8.08 0.86
N GLY A 80 17.64 9.41 0.78
CA GLY A 80 17.08 10.24 -0.30
C GLY A 80 17.86 10.22 -1.60
#